data_AF-A0A7J8AB84-F1
#
_entry.id   AF-A0A7J8AB84-F1
#
_cell.length_a   1.000
_cell.length_b   1.000
_cell.length_c   1.000
_cell.angle_alpha   90.00
_cell.angle_beta   90.00
_cell.angle_gamma   90.00
#
_symmetry.space_group_name_H-M   'P 1'
#
loop_
_entity.id
_entity.type
_entity.pdbx_description
1 polymer ?
#
loop_
_entity_poly.entity_id
_entity_poly.type
_entity_poly.pdbx_seq_one_letter_code
_entity_poly.pdbx_strand_id
1 'polypeptide(L)'
;MRFAKKHNKKGLKKMQANNAKARSARAEANKALVKPKVPRSNIPKGCSHKLSRLAYIAHPKLGKHARACIAKRLRLCRPKAKAKAETKPQAAGAAAAQAPASKGAQTPMKAPQ
;
A
#
# COMPACT_ATOMS: atom_id res chain seq x y z
N MET A 1 -24.85 56.08 25.80
CA MET A 1 -24.02 55.69 24.63
C MET A 1 -24.57 56.09 23.24
N ARG A 2 -25.61 56.93 23.11
CA ARG A 2 -26.19 57.27 21.78
C ARG A 2 -25.23 58.08 20.89
N PHE A 3 -24.44 58.97 21.48
CA PHE A 3 -23.51 59.83 20.74
C PHE A 3 -22.41 59.07 19.99
N ALA A 4 -21.77 58.07 20.61
CA ALA A 4 -20.75 57.26 19.94
C ALA A 4 -21.30 56.55 18.68
N LYS A 5 -22.47 55.90 18.81
CA LYS A 5 -23.15 55.24 17.68
C LYS A 5 -23.52 56.20 16.55
N LYS A 6 -23.87 57.46 16.88
CA LYS A 6 -24.19 58.51 15.90
C LYS A 6 -22.98 58.92 15.06
N HIS A 7 -21.77 58.94 15.64
CA HIS A 7 -20.56 59.41 14.97
C HIS A 7 -19.70 58.32 14.31
N ASN A 8 -20.05 57.04 14.44
CA ASN A 8 -19.27 55.91 13.89
C ASN A 8 -19.03 55.97 12.37
N LYS A 9 -19.92 56.63 11.61
CA LYS A 9 -19.74 56.79 10.16
C LYS A 9 -18.52 57.64 9.79
N LYS A 10 -18.07 58.55 10.68
CA LYS A 10 -16.92 59.44 10.45
C LYS A 10 -15.61 58.66 10.23
N GLY A 11 -15.47 57.49 10.85
CA GLY A 11 -14.27 56.64 10.75
C GLY A 11 -14.37 55.50 9.74
N LEU A 12 -15.50 55.36 9.03
CA LEU A 12 -15.80 54.15 8.27
C LEU A 12 -14.79 53.85 7.15
N LYS A 13 -14.39 54.86 6.37
CA LYS A 13 -13.40 54.69 5.29
C LYS A 13 -12.03 54.21 5.81
N LYS A 14 -11.57 54.77 6.94
CA LYS A 14 -10.31 54.37 7.58
C LYS A 14 -10.38 52.93 8.11
N MET A 15 -11.51 52.55 8.71
CA MET A 15 -11.76 51.20 9.19
C MET A 15 -11.82 50.18 8.05
N GLN A 16 -12.47 50.52 6.94
CA GLN A 16 -12.56 49.64 5.77
C GLN A 16 -11.18 49.39 5.14
N ALA A 17 -10.37 50.45 4.99
CA ALA A 17 -9.01 50.32 4.48
C ALA A 17 -8.12 49.47 5.41
N ASN A 18 -8.23 49.64 6.72
CA ASN A 18 -7.49 48.82 7.69
C ASN A 18 -7.93 47.35 7.64
N ASN A 19 -9.23 47.09 7.57
CA ASN A 19 -9.78 45.73 7.45
C ASN A 19 -9.34 45.05 6.14
N ALA A 20 -9.28 45.79 5.03
CA ALA A 20 -8.77 45.28 3.76
C ALA A 20 -7.30 44.87 3.87
N LYS A 21 -6.45 45.71 4.49
CA LYS A 21 -5.03 45.41 4.75
C LYS A 21 -4.84 44.19 5.66
N ALA A 22 -5.66 44.07 6.71
CA ALA A 22 -5.61 42.91 7.60
C ALA A 22 -6.03 41.62 6.86
N ARG A 23 -7.02 41.70 5.97
CA ARG A 23 -7.47 40.55 5.18
C ARG A 23 -6.44 40.10 4.15
N SER A 24 -5.77 41.05 3.48
CA SER A 24 -4.70 40.73 2.53
C SER A 24 -3.50 40.10 3.22
N ALA A 25 -3.07 40.64 4.37
CA ALA A 25 -1.98 40.07 5.17
C ALA A 25 -2.28 38.62 5.62
N ARG A 26 -3.52 38.34 6.05
CA ARG A 26 -3.96 36.98 6.38
C ARG A 26 -3.94 36.03 5.17
N ALA A 27 -4.36 36.52 4.00
CA ALA A 27 -4.33 35.73 2.78
C ALA A 27 -2.89 35.37 2.36
N GLU A 28 -1.96 36.32 2.47
CA GLU A 28 -0.54 36.09 2.20
C GLU A 28 0.11 35.11 3.19
N ALA A 29 -0.17 35.27 4.49
CA ALA A 29 0.30 34.36 5.53
C ALA A 29 -0.21 32.93 5.31
N ASN A 30 -1.48 32.75 4.95
CA ASN A 30 -2.03 31.44 4.60
C ASN A 30 -1.40 30.87 3.33
N LYS A 31 -1.17 31.69 2.29
CA LYS A 31 -0.48 31.26 1.08
C LYS A 31 0.96 30.79 1.38
N ALA A 32 1.64 31.44 2.31
CA ALA A 32 2.95 31.05 2.79
C ALA A 32 2.92 29.76 3.64
N LEU A 33 1.86 29.53 4.44
CA LEU A 33 1.68 28.28 5.19
C LEU A 33 1.33 27.09 4.28
N VAL A 34 0.44 27.32 3.30
CA VAL A 34 0.01 26.32 2.31
C VAL A 34 1.12 25.97 1.33
N LYS A 35 2.15 26.81 1.20
CA LYS A 35 3.47 26.41 0.68
C LYS A 35 4.33 25.98 1.87
N PRO A 36 4.14 24.79 2.45
CA PRO A 36 4.80 24.48 3.69
C PRO A 36 6.28 24.35 3.33
N LYS A 37 7.10 25.20 3.94
CA LYS A 37 8.53 24.94 4.04
C LYS A 37 8.64 23.60 4.75
N VAL A 38 8.90 22.55 3.96
CA VAL A 38 8.91 21.13 4.34
C VAL A 38 9.39 21.02 5.78
N PRO A 39 8.47 20.94 6.77
CA PRO A 39 8.88 20.69 8.13
C PRO A 39 9.47 19.30 8.05
N ARG A 40 10.76 19.18 8.38
CA ARG A 40 11.38 17.86 8.50
C ARG A 40 10.46 17.07 9.42
N SER A 41 9.82 16.08 8.83
CA SER A 41 8.88 15.27 9.57
C SER A 41 9.72 14.52 10.59
N ASN A 42 9.72 15.01 11.83
CA ASN A 42 10.19 14.27 12.99
C ASN A 42 9.16 13.16 13.22
N ILE A 43 9.09 12.21 12.29
CA ILE A 43 8.22 11.05 12.40
C ILE A 43 8.81 10.24 13.54
N PRO A 44 8.10 10.06 14.66
CA PRO A 44 8.56 9.17 15.70
C PRO A 44 8.64 7.77 15.08
N LYS A 45 9.87 7.27 14.92
CA LYS A 45 10.14 5.88 14.53
C LYS A 45 9.69 4.99 15.69
N GLY A 46 8.41 4.63 15.74
CA GLY A 46 7.88 3.94 16.93
C GLY A 46 6.73 2.97 16.71
N CYS A 47 5.89 3.16 15.70
CA CYS A 47 4.80 2.23 15.44
C CYS A 47 5.16 1.35 14.25
N SER A 48 5.41 0.06 14.50
CA SER A 48 5.55 -0.87 13.38
C SER A 48 4.27 -0.84 12.55
N HIS A 49 4.41 -0.74 11.23
CA HIS A 49 3.27 -0.68 10.30
C HIS A 49 2.28 -1.86 10.50
N LYS A 50 2.75 -2.98 11.05
CA LYS A 50 1.93 -4.16 11.40
C LYS A 50 0.91 -3.86 12.51
N LEU A 51 1.31 -3.20 13.60
CA LEU A 51 0.40 -2.89 14.71
C LEU A 51 -0.66 -1.88 14.29
N SER A 52 -0.28 -0.82 13.56
CA SER A 52 -1.22 0.16 13.02
C SER A 52 -2.23 -0.49 12.07
N ARG A 53 -1.79 -1.45 11.25
CA ARG A 53 -2.68 -2.21 10.36
C ARG A 53 -3.67 -3.08 11.13
N LEU A 54 -3.25 -3.74 12.22
CA LEU A 54 -4.15 -4.53 13.07
C LEU A 54 -5.18 -3.64 13.77
N ALA A 55 -4.76 -2.50 14.32
CA ALA A 55 -5.67 -1.53 14.92
C ALA A 55 -6.72 -1.02 13.91
N TYR A 56 -6.30 -0.72 12.67
CA TYR A 56 -7.22 -0.32 11.60
C TYR A 56 -8.22 -1.42 11.22
N ILE A 57 -7.77 -2.68 11.14
CA ILE A 57 -8.65 -3.84 10.84
C ILE A 57 -9.64 -4.09 11.99
N ALA A 58 -9.21 -3.94 13.24
CA ALA A 58 -10.06 -4.08 14.42
C ALA A 58 -11.07 -2.93 14.56
N HIS A 59 -10.78 -1.75 14.01
CA HIS A 59 -11.63 -0.58 14.16
C HIS A 59 -13.04 -0.80 13.56
N PRO A 60 -14.13 -0.54 14.31
CA PRO A 60 -15.49 -0.91 13.89
C PRO A 60 -15.94 -0.21 12.60
N LYS A 61 -15.73 1.10 12.48
CA LYS A 61 -16.11 1.90 11.30
C LYS A 61 -15.11 1.74 10.13
N LEU A 62 -13.85 2.06 10.38
CA LEU A 62 -12.80 2.09 9.35
C LEU A 62 -12.43 0.70 8.79
N GLY A 63 -12.44 -0.35 9.63
CA GLY A 63 -11.99 -1.70 9.25
C GLY A 63 -13.06 -2.56 8.56
N LYS A 64 -14.29 -2.07 8.36
CA LYS A 64 -15.42 -2.87 7.82
C LYS A 64 -15.07 -3.53 6.49
N HIS A 65 -14.50 -2.77 5.56
CA HIS A 65 -14.15 -3.27 4.24
C HIS A 65 -12.96 -4.23 4.28
N ALA A 66 -11.95 -3.95 5.10
CA ALA A 66 -10.81 -4.84 5.28
C ALA A 66 -11.26 -6.21 5.81
N ARG A 67 -12.10 -6.24 6.85
CA ARG A 67 -12.66 -7.48 7.40
C ARG A 67 -13.50 -8.24 6.37
N ALA A 68 -14.36 -7.54 5.63
CA ALA A 68 -15.17 -8.15 4.57
C ALA A 68 -14.31 -8.75 3.45
N CYS A 69 -13.24 -8.09 3.03
CA CYS A 69 -12.30 -8.60 2.04
C CYS A 69 -11.54 -9.83 2.53
N ILE A 70 -11.09 -9.83 3.79
CA ILE A 70 -10.43 -10.99 4.41
C ILE A 70 -11.41 -12.17 4.47
N ALA A 71 -12.63 -11.96 4.97
CA ALA A 71 -13.65 -13.00 5.02
C ALA A 71 -14.03 -13.54 3.63
N LYS A 72 -14.17 -12.67 2.63
CA LYS A 72 -14.40 -13.08 1.23
C LYS A 72 -13.27 -13.94 0.69
N ARG A 73 -12.01 -13.56 0.93
CA ARG A 73 -10.84 -14.34 0.49
C ARG A 73 -10.75 -15.69 1.19
N LEU A 74 -11.06 -15.75 2.48
CA LEU A 74 -11.08 -17.01 3.25
C LEU A 74 -12.18 -17.96 2.78
N ARG A 75 -13.37 -17.42 2.45
CA ARG A 75 -14.48 -18.22 1.92
C ARG A 75 -14.27 -18.62 0.47
N LEU A 76 -13.76 -17.70 -0.35
CA LEU A 76 -13.41 -17.91 -1.74
C LEU A 76 -12.00 -18.49 -1.84
N CYS A 77 -11.72 -19.57 -1.10
CA CYS A 77 -10.61 -20.46 -1.40
C CYS A 77 -10.85 -21.00 -2.81
N ARG A 78 -10.39 -20.26 -3.82
CA ARG A 78 -10.49 -20.62 -5.23
C ARG A 78 -9.45 -21.73 -5.44
N PRO A 79 -9.84 -23.01 -5.58
CA PRO A 79 -8.88 -24.00 -6.03
C PRO A 79 -8.39 -23.54 -7.39
N LYS A 80 -7.10 -23.25 -7.48
CA LYS A 80 -6.44 -23.15 -8.78
C LYS A 80 -6.51 -24.57 -9.35
N ALA A 81 -7.47 -24.82 -10.23
CA ALA A 81 -7.68 -26.12 -10.85
C ALA A 81 -6.34 -26.61 -11.43
N LYS A 82 -5.76 -27.64 -10.79
CA LYS A 82 -4.75 -28.46 -11.44
C LYS A 82 -5.52 -29.41 -12.33
N ALA A 83 -5.61 -29.08 -13.62
CA ALA A 83 -5.94 -30.08 -14.62
C ALA A 83 -4.76 -31.06 -14.71
N LYS A 84 -4.79 -32.11 -13.87
CA LYS A 84 -4.17 -33.37 -14.23
C LYS A 84 -5.09 -34.00 -15.27
N ALA A 85 -4.70 -33.94 -16.54
CA ALA A 85 -5.24 -34.85 -17.54
C ALA A 85 -4.48 -36.16 -17.40
N GLU A 86 -5.06 -37.13 -16.69
CA GLU A 86 -4.76 -38.55 -16.89
C GLU A 86 -5.91 -39.12 -17.73
N THR A 87 -5.60 -39.55 -18.94
CA THR A 87 -6.41 -40.40 -19.83
C THR A 87 -5.33 -41.20 -20.59
N LYS A 88 -5.20 -42.53 -20.57
CA LYS A 88 -6.09 -43.69 -20.41
C LYS A 88 -5.22 -44.90 -19.95
N PRO A 89 -5.81 -46.05 -19.56
CA PRO A 89 -5.11 -47.23 -19.07
C PRO A 89 -4.76 -48.22 -20.19
N GLN A 90 -3.65 -48.94 -20.06
CA GLN A 90 -3.49 -50.26 -20.68
C GLN A 90 -2.59 -51.14 -19.82
N ALA A 91 -3.15 -52.29 -19.45
CA ALA A 91 -2.59 -53.29 -18.56
C ALA A 91 -1.59 -54.22 -19.26
N ALA A 92 -0.83 -54.94 -18.42
CA ALA A 92 0.16 -56.01 -18.69
C ALA A 92 1.50 -55.49 -19.25
N GLY A 93 2.68 -55.83 -18.72
CA GLY A 93 3.13 -56.90 -17.83
C GLY A 93 4.58 -57.24 -18.24
N ALA A 94 5.36 -57.82 -17.32
CA ALA A 94 6.79 -58.20 -17.42
C ALA A 94 7.78 -57.03 -17.26
N ALA A 95 8.50 -56.86 -16.13
CA ALA A 95 9.45 -57.73 -15.42
C ALA A 95 10.92 -57.50 -15.85
N ALA A 96 11.79 -57.44 -14.83
CA ALA A 96 13.26 -57.45 -14.82
C ALA A 96 13.97 -56.14 -15.25
N ALA A 97 15.06 -55.65 -14.62
CA ALA A 97 15.81 -56.04 -13.44
C ALA A 97 16.80 -54.90 -13.07
N GLN A 98 16.99 -54.69 -11.76
CA GLN A 98 18.23 -54.36 -11.01
C GLN A 98 19.33 -53.41 -11.60
N ALA A 99 19.55 -52.28 -10.89
CA ALA A 99 20.77 -51.62 -10.36
C ALA A 99 22.20 -51.91 -10.95
N PRO A 100 23.26 -51.15 -10.58
CA PRO A 100 23.50 -49.70 -10.52
C PRO A 100 24.88 -49.27 -11.13
N ALA A 101 25.17 -47.95 -11.08
CA ALA A 101 26.49 -47.34 -10.91
C ALA A 101 27.56 -47.30 -12.02
N SER A 102 28.30 -46.20 -11.93
CA SER A 102 29.31 -45.59 -12.80
C SER A 102 30.73 -46.19 -12.74
N LYS A 103 31.52 -45.85 -13.78
CA LYS A 103 33.01 -45.83 -13.94
C LYS A 103 33.71 -47.05 -14.55
N GLY A 104 34.31 -46.80 -15.72
CA GLY A 104 35.46 -47.49 -16.33
C GLY A 104 35.75 -46.81 -17.68
N ALA A 105 36.69 -45.85 -17.77
CA ALA A 105 38.12 -46.01 -18.03
C ALA A 105 38.47 -46.53 -19.45
N GLN A 106 38.96 -45.60 -20.29
CA GLN A 106 39.99 -45.71 -21.34
C GLN A 106 39.83 -46.72 -22.50
N THR A 107 39.65 -46.14 -23.71
CA THR A 107 40.36 -46.34 -25.01
C THR A 107 41.34 -47.52 -25.18
N PRO A 108 41.72 -48.00 -26.40
CA PRO A 108 41.48 -47.48 -27.77
C PRO A 108 41.14 -48.58 -28.83
N MET A 109 40.78 -48.22 -30.08
CA MET A 109 41.06 -49.10 -31.23
C MET A 109 41.43 -48.31 -32.50
N LYS A 110 42.75 -48.31 -32.74
CA LYS A 110 43.50 -48.45 -34.01
C LYS A 110 42.94 -47.88 -35.34
N ALA A 111 43.74 -46.94 -35.85
CA ALA A 111 44.08 -46.66 -37.27
C ALA A 111 44.81 -47.87 -37.94
N PRO A 112 45.50 -47.82 -39.12
CA PRO A 112 45.73 -46.70 -40.07
C PRO A 112 45.67 -47.06 -41.59
N GLN A 113 45.40 -46.06 -42.44
CA GLN A 113 46.27 -45.53 -43.52
C GLN A 113 45.59 -44.33 -44.15
#